data_AF-A0A1H3M8F8-F1
#
_entry.id   AF-A0A1H3M8F8-F1
#
_cell.length_a   1.000
_cell.length_b   1.000
_cell.length_c   1.000
_cell.angle_alpha   90.00
_cell.angle_beta   90.00
_cell.angle_gamma   90.00
#
_symmetry.space_group_name_H-M   'P 1'
#
loop_
_entity.id
_entity.type
_entity.pdbx_description
1 polymer ?
#
loop_
_entity_poly.entity_id
_entity_poly.type
_entity_poly.pdbx_seq_one_letter_code
_entity_poly.pdbx_strand_id
1 'polypeptide(L)'
;MLHAFSRSERLLGKAGIETLSQSRVAIFGIGGVGTFVAEGLARSGVGKFILIDDDDICITNINRQIHATHRTIGKSKVETMKERIIEINPKAEVLGWKRFYMADKPTQTSKVEPVDNPLKWEEIKTFHETLGNQIDYIIDAVDTVSAKMDLVVEAQKAGIKIISSMGAGNKLDPTAFRVADLFQTQNCPLAKVMRKELRKRGVKKLKVVYSQEEPMKPLEDEGNSCHSHCVCPPTTSRSCSARRSVPGSVSFVPSVAGLIIAGEVVKDLTQTT
;
A
#
# COMPACT_ATOMS: atom_id res chain seq x y z
N MET A 1 15.45 19.41 24.15
CA MET A 1 14.01 19.71 24.36
C MET A 1 13.22 18.52 23.85
N LEU A 2 12.17 18.08 24.56
CA LEU A 2 11.34 16.95 24.11
C LEU A 2 10.46 17.39 22.91
N HIS A 3 10.27 16.50 21.94
CA HIS A 3 9.39 16.65 20.78
C HIS A 3 8.66 15.33 20.49
N ALA A 4 7.68 15.35 19.59
CA ALA A 4 6.79 14.20 19.30
C ALA A 4 7.55 12.89 18.96
N PHE A 5 8.72 13.00 18.33
CA PHE A 5 9.53 11.87 17.88
C PHE A 5 10.75 11.55 18.77
N SER A 6 10.86 12.13 19.96
CA SER A 6 12.04 11.93 20.82
C SER A 6 12.26 10.47 21.24
N ARG A 7 11.23 9.62 21.21
CA ARG A 7 11.39 8.17 21.47
C ARG A 7 12.00 7.45 20.27
N SER A 8 11.59 7.80 19.05
CA SER A 8 12.22 7.30 17.83
C SER A 8 13.65 7.82 17.69
N GLU A 9 13.93 9.06 18.09
CA GLU A 9 15.29 9.64 18.09
C GLU A 9 16.27 8.82 18.93
N ARG A 10 15.81 8.20 20.02
CA ARG A 10 16.68 7.34 20.85
C ARG A 10 17.14 6.06 20.14
N LEU A 11 16.39 5.61 19.14
CA LEU A 11 16.74 4.44 18.33
C LEU A 11 17.48 4.83 17.05
N LEU A 12 17.06 5.91 16.40
CA LEU A 12 17.52 6.31 15.06
C LEU A 12 18.58 7.43 15.07
N GLY A 13 18.81 8.04 16.23
CA GLY A 13 19.60 9.26 16.37
C GLY A 13 18.94 10.48 15.72
N LYS A 14 19.52 11.66 15.98
CA LYS A 14 19.07 12.92 15.38
C LYS A 14 19.13 12.90 13.85
N ALA A 15 20.22 12.36 13.31
CA ALA A 15 20.42 12.23 11.87
C ALA A 15 19.35 11.36 11.19
N GLY A 16 18.90 10.29 11.87
CA GLY A 16 17.80 9.45 11.38
C GLY A 16 16.48 10.22 11.34
N ILE A 17 16.16 10.97 12.41
CA ILE A 17 14.95 11.81 12.45
C ILE A 17 15.00 12.91 11.39
N GLU A 18 16.15 13.55 11.20
CA GLU A 18 16.34 14.56 10.16
C GLU A 18 16.13 13.98 8.77
N THR A 19 16.74 12.83 8.47
CA THR A 19 16.55 12.09 7.22
C THR A 19 15.07 11.79 6.98
N LEU A 20 14.37 11.22 7.96
CA LEU A 20 12.94 10.91 7.84
C LEU A 20 12.10 12.17 7.59
N SER A 21 12.39 13.27 8.30
CA SER A 21 11.66 14.53 8.15
C SER A 21 11.79 15.15 6.76
N GLN A 22 12.85 14.82 6.02
CA GLN A 22 13.06 15.30 4.65
C GLN A 22 12.59 14.31 3.58
N SER A 23 12.43 13.04 3.95
CA SER A 23 12.09 11.95 3.04
C SER A 23 10.67 12.06 2.50
N ARG A 24 10.50 11.75 1.22
CA ARG A 24 9.22 11.64 0.52
C ARG A 24 8.91 10.21 0.15
N VAL A 25 7.76 9.73 0.62
CA VAL A 25 7.27 8.37 0.37
C VAL A 25 5.96 8.42 -0.42
N ALA A 26 5.90 7.68 -1.53
CA ALA A 26 4.69 7.49 -2.31
C ALA A 26 4.04 6.13 -1.99
N ILE A 27 2.77 6.15 -1.57
CA ILE A 27 2.02 4.96 -1.16
C ILE A 27 0.92 4.70 -2.18
N PHE A 28 1.06 3.63 -2.95
CA PHE A 28 0.07 3.18 -3.91
C PHE A 28 -0.86 2.16 -3.25
N GLY A 29 -2.13 2.54 -3.07
CA GLY A 29 -3.15 1.78 -2.36
C GLY A 29 -3.24 2.17 -0.89
N ILE A 30 -4.33 2.83 -0.52
CA ILE A 30 -4.67 3.28 0.85
C ILE A 30 -5.75 2.35 1.43
N GLY A 31 -5.48 1.04 1.33
CA GLY A 31 -6.34 -0.04 1.82
C GLY A 31 -5.87 -0.65 3.15
N GLY A 32 -6.16 -1.92 3.36
CA GLY A 32 -5.87 -2.61 4.64
C GLY A 32 -4.40 -2.73 5.00
N VAL A 33 -3.50 -2.61 4.02
CA VAL A 33 -2.04 -2.55 4.24
C VAL A 33 -1.56 -1.10 4.25
N GLY A 34 -1.80 -0.36 3.16
CA GLY A 34 -1.24 0.97 2.97
C GLY A 34 -1.67 2.01 4.00
N THR A 35 -2.86 1.87 4.60
CA THR A 35 -3.27 2.74 5.72
C THR A 35 -2.38 2.60 6.95
N PHE A 36 -1.98 1.36 7.29
CA PHE A 36 -1.08 1.10 8.41
C PHE A 36 0.37 1.41 8.07
N VAL A 37 0.76 1.33 6.79
CA VAL A 37 2.03 1.89 6.32
C VAL A 37 2.07 3.40 6.59
N ALA A 38 1.07 4.13 6.09
CA ALA A 38 0.99 5.58 6.24
C ALA A 38 1.00 5.99 7.72
N GLU A 39 0.22 5.30 8.55
CA GLU A 39 0.20 5.48 10.01
C GLU A 39 1.60 5.28 10.64
N GLY A 40 2.27 4.16 10.32
CA GLY A 40 3.57 3.84 10.88
C GLY A 40 4.65 4.85 10.49
N LEU A 41 4.65 5.29 9.23
CA LEU A 41 5.60 6.29 8.73
C LEU A 41 5.35 7.67 9.32
N ALA A 42 4.09 8.10 9.43
CA ALA A 42 3.74 9.38 10.04
C ALA A 42 4.18 9.44 11.52
N ARG A 43 3.95 8.34 12.26
CA ARG A 43 4.39 8.20 13.65
C ARG A 43 5.90 8.06 13.81
N SER A 44 6.62 7.71 12.74
CA SER A 44 8.07 7.63 12.71
C SER A 44 8.74 8.97 12.38
N GLY A 45 7.97 9.97 11.93
CA GLY A 45 8.48 11.28 11.58
C GLY A 45 8.85 11.45 10.11
N VAL A 46 8.35 10.58 9.21
CA VAL A 46 8.42 10.85 7.77
C VAL A 46 7.72 12.16 7.47
N GLY A 47 8.37 13.04 6.70
CA GLY A 47 7.91 14.40 6.48
C GLY A 47 7.03 14.61 5.27
N LYS A 48 7.17 13.80 4.21
CA LYS A 48 6.47 14.05 2.94
C LYS A 48 5.80 12.78 2.41
N PHE A 49 4.54 12.90 2.01
CA PHE A 49 3.71 11.78 1.56
C PHE A 49 3.06 12.09 0.23
N ILE A 50 2.99 11.07 -0.64
CA ILE A 50 2.04 11.03 -1.76
C ILE A 50 1.14 9.83 -1.53
N LEU A 51 -0.16 10.04 -1.42
CA LEU A 51 -1.16 9.00 -1.20
C LEU A 51 -1.95 8.79 -2.50
N ILE A 52 -1.96 7.56 -3.04
CA ILE A 52 -2.61 7.24 -4.30
C ILE A 52 -3.64 6.13 -4.07
N ASP A 53 -4.93 6.45 -4.23
CA ASP A 53 -6.06 5.51 -4.20
C ASP A 53 -7.29 6.22 -4.78
N ASP A 54 -8.08 5.58 -5.63
CA ASP A 54 -9.28 6.18 -6.25
C ASP A 54 -10.55 6.01 -5.43
N ASP A 55 -10.56 5.09 -4.46
CA ASP A 55 -11.78 4.71 -3.76
C ASP A 55 -12.20 5.71 -2.67
N ASP A 56 -13.50 5.65 -2.37
CA ASP A 56 -14.09 6.10 -1.12
C ASP A 56 -14.18 4.94 -0.09
N ILE A 57 -14.30 5.30 1.19
CA ILE A 57 -14.40 4.34 2.30
C ILE A 57 -15.75 3.61 2.23
N CYS A 58 -15.75 2.30 2.02
CA CYS A 58 -16.96 1.46 2.17
C CYS A 58 -17.09 0.92 3.61
N ILE A 59 -18.33 0.69 4.06
CA ILE A 59 -18.64 -0.03 5.32
C ILE A 59 -17.89 -1.37 5.44
N THR A 60 -17.69 -2.09 4.34
CA THR A 60 -16.94 -3.37 4.31
C THR A 60 -15.44 -3.20 4.54
N ASN A 61 -14.95 -1.96 4.70
CA ASN A 61 -13.55 -1.67 5.03
C ASN A 61 -13.29 -1.61 6.54
N ILE A 62 -14.34 -1.46 7.36
CA ILE A 62 -14.26 -1.33 8.84
C ILE A 62 -13.42 -2.47 9.45
N ASN A 63 -13.53 -3.68 8.92
CA ASN A 63 -12.83 -4.84 9.49
C ASN A 63 -11.30 -4.75 9.39
N ARG A 64 -10.71 -3.86 8.56
CA ARG A 64 -9.28 -3.94 8.23
C ARG A 64 -8.59 -2.65 7.79
N GLN A 65 -9.25 -1.51 7.70
CA GLN A 65 -8.64 -0.26 7.25
C GLN A 65 -8.74 0.80 8.36
N ILE A 66 -7.61 1.41 8.75
CA ILE A 66 -7.58 2.25 9.96
C ILE A 66 -8.44 3.52 9.87
N HIS A 67 -8.66 4.01 8.64
CA HIS A 67 -9.46 5.21 8.37
C HIS A 67 -10.95 4.90 8.28
N ALA A 68 -11.36 3.62 8.27
CA ALA A 68 -12.75 3.21 8.10
C ALA A 68 -13.47 3.16 9.45
N THR A 69 -14.35 4.11 9.67
CA THR A 69 -15.22 4.22 10.85
C THR A 69 -16.63 4.57 10.38
N HIS A 70 -17.64 4.39 11.23
CA HIS A 70 -19.01 4.83 10.88
C HIS A 70 -19.11 6.32 10.54
N ARG A 71 -18.16 7.15 10.98
CA ARG A 71 -18.12 8.59 10.67
C ARG A 71 -17.46 8.93 9.33
N THR A 72 -16.69 8.00 8.76
CA THR A 72 -15.86 8.25 7.58
C THR A 72 -16.33 7.48 6.35
N ILE A 73 -17.33 6.59 6.49
CA ILE A 73 -17.98 5.93 5.35
C ILE A 73 -18.41 6.97 4.30
N GLY A 74 -18.11 6.69 3.03
CA GLY A 74 -18.43 7.55 1.89
C GLY A 74 -17.43 8.69 1.65
N LYS A 75 -16.47 8.92 2.55
CA LYS A 75 -15.39 9.90 2.32
C LYS A 75 -14.24 9.29 1.51
N SER A 76 -13.45 10.13 0.86
CA SER A 76 -12.23 9.70 0.17
C SER A 76 -11.23 9.06 1.14
N LYS A 77 -10.71 7.88 0.75
CA LYS A 77 -9.65 7.22 1.51
C LYS A 77 -8.40 8.09 1.60
N VAL A 78 -8.02 8.71 0.49
CA VAL A 78 -6.85 9.58 0.38
C VAL A 78 -6.97 10.81 1.28
N GLU A 79 -8.08 11.56 1.19
CA GLU A 79 -8.25 12.76 2.02
C GLU A 79 -8.40 12.42 3.50
N THR A 80 -9.14 11.35 3.84
CA THR A 80 -9.29 10.93 5.25
C THR A 80 -7.95 10.50 5.85
N MET A 81 -7.11 9.79 5.09
CA MET A 81 -5.79 9.39 5.57
C MET A 81 -4.84 10.59 5.64
N LYS A 82 -4.96 11.56 4.73
CA LYS A 82 -4.22 12.82 4.78
C LYS A 82 -4.52 13.61 6.05
N GLU A 83 -5.80 13.83 6.37
CA GLU A 83 -6.22 14.49 7.61
C GLU A 83 -5.59 13.80 8.83
N ARG A 84 -5.66 12.47 8.87
CA ARG A 84 -5.08 11.65 9.94
C ARG A 84 -3.56 11.78 10.06
N ILE A 85 -2.82 11.85 8.95
CA ILE A 85 -1.35 12.06 8.98
C ILE A 85 -1.04 13.44 9.57
N ILE A 86 -1.78 14.48 9.18
CA ILE A 86 -1.59 15.85 9.69
C ILE A 86 -1.89 15.95 11.19
N GLU A 87 -2.92 15.23 11.68
CA GLU A 87 -3.19 15.12 13.12
C GLU A 87 -2.02 14.50 13.91
N ILE A 88 -1.31 13.54 13.31
CA ILE A 88 -0.15 12.87 13.93
C ILE A 88 1.12 13.73 13.81
N ASN A 89 1.37 14.31 12.64
CA ASN A 89 2.54 15.11 12.33
C ASN A 89 2.11 16.39 11.61
N PRO A 90 1.83 17.49 12.33
CA PRO A 90 1.37 18.75 11.72
C PRO A 90 2.38 19.41 10.78
N LYS A 91 3.65 18.95 10.79
CA LYS A 91 4.70 19.43 9.90
C LYS A 91 4.81 18.61 8.62
N ALA A 92 4.05 17.52 8.49
CA ALA A 92 4.08 16.69 7.30
C ALA A 92 3.45 17.41 6.11
N GLU A 93 4.05 17.26 4.94
CA GLU A 93 3.48 17.62 3.65
C GLU A 93 2.79 16.36 3.08
N VAL A 94 1.49 16.47 2.75
CA VAL A 94 0.73 15.32 2.26
C VAL A 94 -0.02 15.69 0.99
N LEU A 95 0.41 15.09 -0.12
CA LEU A 95 -0.25 15.17 -1.42
C LEU A 95 -1.19 13.98 -1.60
N GLY A 96 -2.45 14.25 -1.91
CA GLY A 96 -3.45 13.24 -2.19
C GLY A 96 -3.78 13.16 -3.67
N TRP A 97 -3.56 12.01 -4.30
CA TRP A 97 -4.00 11.72 -5.67
C TRP A 97 -5.13 10.70 -5.61
N LYS A 98 -6.38 11.20 -5.60
CA LYS A 98 -7.58 10.36 -5.70
C LYS A 98 -7.74 9.79 -7.13
N ARG A 99 -6.85 8.87 -7.51
CA ARG A 99 -6.67 8.34 -8.87
C ARG A 99 -6.25 6.89 -8.84
N PHE A 100 -6.64 6.14 -9.87
CA PHE A 100 -6.32 4.73 -10.00
C PHE A 100 -5.06 4.56 -10.84
N TYR A 101 -4.03 3.91 -10.31
CA TYR A 101 -2.81 3.67 -11.08
C TYR A 101 -3.04 2.64 -12.19
N MET A 102 -2.92 3.07 -13.45
CA MET A 102 -3.10 2.20 -14.62
C MET A 102 -1.78 1.89 -15.31
N ALA A 103 -1.36 0.63 -15.23
CA ALA A 103 -0.23 0.12 -16.01
C ALA A 103 -0.39 0.40 -17.51
N ASP A 104 0.70 0.73 -18.19
CA ASP A 104 0.68 1.02 -19.64
C ASP A 104 0.55 -0.24 -20.50
N LYS A 105 1.05 -1.36 -19.98
CA LYS A 105 0.91 -2.67 -20.63
C LYS A 105 0.04 -3.58 -19.77
N PRO A 106 -1.30 -3.54 -19.92
CA PRO A 106 -2.16 -4.50 -19.25
C PRO A 106 -1.75 -5.91 -19.65
N THR A 107 -1.61 -6.81 -18.68
CA THR A 107 -1.44 -8.24 -18.98
C THR A 107 -2.72 -8.78 -19.58
N GLN A 108 -2.62 -9.76 -20.50
CA GLN A 108 -3.75 -10.45 -21.14
C GLN A 108 -4.80 -11.01 -20.14
N THR A 109 -4.42 -11.17 -18.87
CA THR A 109 -5.22 -11.73 -17.77
C THR A 109 -6.01 -10.70 -16.96
N SER A 110 -5.95 -9.41 -17.27
CA SER A 110 -6.58 -8.35 -16.48
C SER A 110 -7.38 -7.42 -17.40
N LYS A 111 -8.66 -7.77 -17.61
CA LYS A 111 -9.67 -6.81 -18.08
C LYS A 111 -9.92 -5.85 -16.92
N VAL A 112 -9.21 -4.73 -16.90
CA VAL A 112 -9.55 -3.61 -16.01
C VAL A 112 -10.65 -2.83 -16.73
N GLU A 113 -11.78 -2.62 -16.08
CA GLU A 113 -12.85 -1.78 -16.62
C GLU A 113 -12.33 -0.34 -16.81
N PRO A 114 -12.97 0.48 -17.67
CA PRO A 114 -12.61 1.88 -17.81
C PRO A 114 -12.63 2.55 -16.43
N VAL A 115 -11.56 3.28 -16.11
CA VAL A 115 -11.45 3.99 -14.84
C VAL A 115 -11.57 5.49 -15.11
N ASP A 116 -12.42 6.17 -14.35
CA ASP A 116 -12.76 7.58 -14.60
C ASP A 116 -11.58 8.55 -14.40
N ASN A 117 -10.62 8.18 -13.55
CA ASN A 117 -9.48 9.05 -13.22
C ASN A 117 -8.16 8.26 -13.14
N PRO A 118 -7.60 7.84 -14.29
CA PRO A 118 -6.41 7.01 -14.34
C PRO A 118 -5.17 7.84 -14.04
N LEU A 119 -4.25 7.34 -13.22
CA LEU A 119 -2.90 7.87 -13.05
C LEU A 119 -1.92 7.03 -13.85
N LYS A 120 -1.08 7.69 -14.66
CA LYS A 120 -0.03 7.05 -15.45
C LYS A 120 1.35 7.26 -14.85
N TRP A 121 2.29 6.35 -15.17
CA TRP A 121 3.67 6.45 -14.69
C TRP A 121 4.32 7.79 -15.08
N GLU A 122 4.10 8.25 -16.31
CA GLU A 122 4.71 9.50 -16.81
C GLU A 122 4.35 10.72 -15.93
N GLU A 123 3.17 10.74 -15.31
CA GLU A 123 2.79 11.81 -14.38
C GLU A 123 3.58 11.73 -13.06
N ILE A 124 3.78 10.52 -12.52
CA ILE A 124 4.63 10.27 -11.34
C ILE A 124 6.08 10.64 -11.64
N LYS A 125 6.57 10.26 -12.82
CA LYS A 125 7.92 10.56 -13.27
C LYS A 125 8.13 12.06 -13.42
N THR A 126 7.20 12.76 -14.08
CA THR A 126 7.25 14.23 -14.22
C THR A 126 7.28 14.90 -12.84
N PHE A 127 6.45 14.43 -11.90
CA PHE A 127 6.49 14.92 -10.53
C PHE A 127 7.88 14.66 -9.89
N HIS A 128 8.40 13.44 -9.97
CA HIS A 128 9.68 13.04 -9.39
C HIS A 128 10.88 13.84 -9.95
N GLU A 129 10.86 14.13 -11.26
CA GLU A 129 11.91 14.87 -11.96
C GLU A 129 11.83 16.39 -11.71
N THR A 130 10.72 16.88 -11.15
CA THR A 130 10.60 18.28 -10.75
C THR A 130 11.49 18.57 -9.53
N LEU A 131 12.25 19.66 -9.58
CA LEU A 131 13.16 20.07 -8.51
C LEU A 131 12.41 20.21 -7.17
N GLY A 132 12.85 19.50 -6.13
CA GLY A 132 12.24 19.49 -4.80
C GLY A 132 11.17 18.39 -4.58
N ASN A 133 10.77 17.69 -5.64
CA ASN A 133 9.72 16.66 -5.63
C ASN A 133 10.24 15.22 -5.72
N GLN A 134 11.56 15.03 -5.55
CA GLN A 134 12.19 13.71 -5.55
C GLN A 134 11.47 12.78 -4.57
N ILE A 135 11.22 11.55 -5.03
CA ILE A 135 10.57 10.49 -4.27
C ILE A 135 11.67 9.53 -3.84
N ASP A 136 11.82 9.34 -2.53
CA ASP A 136 12.87 8.50 -1.96
C ASP A 136 12.46 7.03 -1.89
N TYR A 137 11.15 6.78 -1.76
CA TYR A 137 10.61 5.44 -1.59
C TYR A 137 9.20 5.30 -2.16
N ILE A 138 8.96 4.23 -2.91
CA ILE A 138 7.63 3.79 -3.36
C ILE A 138 7.19 2.57 -2.56
N ILE A 139 5.95 2.60 -2.10
CA ILE A 139 5.31 1.50 -1.39
C ILE A 139 4.15 1.01 -2.22
N ASP A 140 4.28 -0.23 -2.69
CA ASP A 140 3.24 -0.90 -3.46
C ASP A 140 2.34 -1.72 -2.52
N ALA A 141 1.16 -1.16 -2.25
CA ALA A 141 0.06 -1.77 -1.51
C ALA A 141 -1.22 -1.90 -2.36
N VAL A 142 -1.11 -1.84 -3.70
CA VAL A 142 -2.26 -2.04 -4.60
C VAL A 142 -2.69 -3.50 -4.62
N ASP A 143 -3.88 -3.79 -5.15
CA ASP A 143 -4.39 -5.16 -5.26
C ASP A 143 -4.20 -5.77 -6.67
N THR A 144 -4.02 -4.92 -7.68
CA THR A 144 -4.02 -5.32 -9.07
C THR A 144 -2.61 -5.72 -9.54
N VAL A 145 -2.46 -6.95 -10.02
CA VAL A 145 -1.16 -7.53 -10.40
C VAL A 145 -0.47 -6.72 -11.50
N SER A 146 -1.20 -6.25 -12.52
CA SER A 146 -0.64 -5.45 -13.61
C SER A 146 -0.04 -4.15 -13.10
N ALA A 147 -0.75 -3.42 -12.24
CA ALA A 147 -0.27 -2.21 -11.58
C ALA A 147 1.00 -2.47 -10.76
N LYS A 148 1.04 -3.56 -9.96
CA LYS A 148 2.25 -3.92 -9.20
C LYS A 148 3.47 -4.13 -10.10
N MET A 149 3.30 -4.90 -11.18
CA MET A 149 4.41 -5.23 -12.07
C MET A 149 4.97 -3.98 -12.76
N ASP A 150 4.07 -3.11 -13.21
CA ASP A 150 4.41 -1.87 -13.89
C ASP A 150 5.14 -0.91 -12.92
N LEU A 151 4.58 -0.68 -11.72
CA LEU A 151 5.24 0.11 -10.67
C LEU A 151 6.65 -0.38 -10.35
N VAL A 152 6.85 -1.70 -10.24
CA VAL A 152 8.17 -2.27 -9.95
C VAL A 152 9.16 -2.00 -11.07
N VAL A 153 8.76 -2.22 -12.32
CA VAL A 153 9.64 -2.00 -13.47
C VAL A 153 10.00 -0.53 -13.60
N GLU A 154 9.02 0.35 -13.49
CA GLU A 154 9.22 1.77 -13.72
C GLU A 154 9.97 2.46 -12.56
N ALA A 155 9.67 2.09 -11.30
CA ALA A 155 10.45 2.56 -10.15
C ALA A 155 11.93 2.16 -10.27
N GLN A 156 12.22 0.94 -10.72
CA GLN A 156 13.61 0.49 -10.92
C GLN A 156 14.32 1.24 -12.04
N LYS A 157 13.62 1.55 -13.14
CA LYS A 157 14.18 2.39 -14.22
C LYS A 157 14.48 3.81 -13.76
N ALA A 158 13.62 4.38 -12.92
CA ALA A 158 13.82 5.70 -12.33
C ALA A 158 14.81 5.72 -11.14
N GLY A 159 15.34 4.56 -10.73
CA GLY A 159 16.26 4.47 -9.60
C GLY A 159 15.60 4.72 -8.22
N ILE A 160 14.27 4.63 -8.13
CA ILE A 160 13.52 4.85 -6.89
C ILE A 160 13.45 3.53 -6.11
N LYS A 161 13.72 3.58 -4.79
CA LYS A 161 13.57 2.40 -3.92
C LYS A 161 12.10 1.98 -3.89
N ILE A 162 11.84 0.67 -3.92
CA ILE A 162 10.48 0.13 -3.88
C ILE A 162 10.38 -1.12 -3.02
N ILE A 163 9.30 -1.20 -2.26
CA ILE A 163 8.86 -2.39 -1.51
C ILE A 163 7.42 -2.72 -1.86
N SER A 164 7.13 -4.00 -2.08
CA SER A 164 5.77 -4.45 -2.43
C SER A 164 5.16 -5.35 -1.35
N SER A 165 3.91 -5.08 -0.99
CA SER A 165 3.07 -6.01 -0.24
C SER A 165 2.53 -7.11 -1.14
N MET A 166 2.68 -8.35 -0.70
CA MET A 166 2.06 -9.53 -1.30
C MET A 166 0.70 -9.81 -0.64
N GLY A 167 0.17 -11.03 -0.82
CA GLY A 167 -1.18 -11.39 -0.39
C GLY A 167 -1.34 -11.52 1.14
N ALA A 168 -2.22 -10.70 1.70
CA ALA A 168 -2.62 -10.69 3.11
C ALA A 168 -4.08 -11.15 3.34
N GLY A 169 -4.83 -11.45 2.27
CA GLY A 169 -6.19 -11.98 2.36
C GLY A 169 -6.22 -13.48 2.67
N ASN A 170 -7.34 -13.94 3.21
CA ASN A 170 -7.63 -15.33 3.59
C ASN A 170 -6.64 -15.92 4.60
N LYS A 171 -6.25 -15.11 5.59
CA LYS A 171 -5.18 -15.44 6.54
C LYS A 171 -5.57 -15.01 7.94
N LEU A 172 -5.04 -15.69 8.95
CA LEU A 172 -5.27 -15.43 10.38
C LEU A 172 -3.98 -15.32 11.19
N ASP A 173 -2.82 -15.68 10.67
CA ASP A 173 -1.56 -15.60 11.41
C ASP A 173 -0.73 -14.38 10.98
N PRO A 174 -0.79 -13.26 11.73
CA PRO A 174 0.04 -12.09 11.44
C PRO A 174 1.53 -12.32 11.73
N THR A 175 1.91 -13.37 12.46
CA THR A 175 3.31 -13.67 12.79
C THR A 175 4.03 -14.43 11.66
N ALA A 176 3.28 -14.93 10.68
CA ALA A 176 3.79 -15.63 9.50
C ALA A 176 4.40 -14.69 8.43
N PHE A 177 4.34 -13.36 8.61
CA PHE A 177 4.96 -12.42 7.68
C PHE A 177 6.49 -12.46 7.73
N ARG A 178 7.10 -12.30 6.56
CA ARG A 178 8.55 -12.23 6.33
C ARG A 178 8.85 -11.12 5.33
N VAL A 179 10.01 -10.50 5.51
CA VAL A 179 10.64 -9.62 4.52
C VAL A 179 11.66 -10.47 3.75
N ALA A 180 11.59 -10.45 2.42
CA ALA A 180 12.55 -11.19 1.59
C ALA A 180 12.70 -10.54 0.21
N ASP A 181 13.67 -11.02 -0.57
CA ASP A 181 13.63 -10.82 -2.00
C ASP A 181 12.47 -11.63 -2.62
N LEU A 182 11.76 -11.02 -3.58
CA LEU A 182 10.63 -11.63 -4.27
C LEU A 182 10.97 -13.04 -4.79
N PHE A 183 12.17 -13.24 -5.33
CA PHE A 183 12.56 -14.50 -5.95
C PHE A 183 12.85 -15.62 -4.94
N GLN A 184 12.91 -15.31 -3.65
CA GLN A 184 13.10 -16.26 -2.54
C GLN A 184 11.79 -16.59 -1.79
N THR A 185 10.68 -15.96 -2.17
CA THR A 185 9.39 -16.15 -1.49
C THR A 185 8.76 -17.53 -1.73
N GLN A 186 8.07 -18.05 -0.72
CA GLN A 186 7.42 -19.36 -0.70
C GLN A 186 5.94 -19.22 -0.30
N ASN A 187 5.11 -20.24 -0.56
CA ASN A 187 3.72 -20.34 -0.07
C ASN A 187 2.81 -19.10 -0.30
N CYS A 188 3.10 -18.30 -1.32
CA CYS A 188 2.33 -17.10 -1.64
C CYS A 188 1.92 -17.09 -3.13
N PRO A 189 0.62 -17.29 -3.44
CA PRO A 189 0.13 -17.31 -4.82
C PRO A 189 0.43 -16.03 -5.61
N LEU A 190 0.22 -14.85 -4.99
CA LEU A 190 0.52 -13.56 -5.63
C LEU A 190 2.02 -13.43 -5.95
N ALA A 191 2.89 -13.74 -4.99
CA ALA A 191 4.33 -13.71 -5.20
C ALA A 191 4.79 -14.69 -6.29
N LYS A 192 4.14 -15.86 -6.41
CA LYS A 192 4.42 -16.82 -7.50
C LYS A 192 4.16 -16.21 -8.88
N VAL A 193 3.03 -15.50 -9.04
CA VAL A 193 2.70 -14.80 -10.29
C VAL A 193 3.70 -13.67 -10.54
N MET A 194 3.95 -12.82 -9.54
CA MET A 194 4.90 -11.71 -9.62
C MET A 194 6.31 -12.19 -10.01
N ARG A 195 6.84 -13.26 -9.39
CA ARG A 195 8.14 -13.85 -9.73
C ARG A 195 8.22 -14.24 -11.20
N LYS A 196 7.21 -14.96 -11.70
CA LYS A 196 7.19 -15.43 -13.08
C LYS A 196 7.22 -14.25 -14.07
N GLU A 197 6.39 -13.25 -13.82
CA GLU A 197 6.19 -12.15 -14.76
C GLU A 197 7.29 -11.08 -14.70
N LEU A 198 7.81 -10.78 -13.51
CA LEU A 198 8.91 -9.82 -13.33
C LEU A 198 10.25 -10.39 -13.81
N ARG A 199 10.48 -11.71 -13.70
CA ARG A 199 11.66 -12.37 -14.28
C ARG A 199 11.74 -12.17 -15.79
N LYS A 200 10.60 -12.32 -16.50
CA LYS A 200 10.52 -12.07 -17.96
C LYS A 200 10.83 -10.63 -18.33
N ARG A 201 10.59 -9.69 -17.40
CA ARG A 201 10.83 -8.25 -17.58
C ARG A 201 12.23 -7.82 -17.13
N GLY A 202 13.11 -8.76 -16.77
CA GLY A 202 14.49 -8.49 -16.40
C GLY A 202 14.70 -7.96 -14.98
N VAL A 203 13.67 -7.97 -14.13
CA VAL A 203 13.81 -7.57 -12.72
C VAL A 203 14.65 -8.61 -11.99
N LYS A 204 15.75 -8.15 -11.37
CA LYS A 204 16.73 -9.02 -10.70
C LYS A 204 16.45 -9.20 -9.21
N LYS A 205 15.89 -8.19 -8.57
CA LYS A 205 15.56 -8.16 -7.15
C LYS A 205 14.33 -7.31 -6.89
N LEU A 206 13.59 -7.62 -5.84
CA LEU A 206 12.50 -6.78 -5.33
C LEU A 206 12.29 -7.10 -3.85
N LYS A 207 12.41 -6.11 -2.96
CA LYS A 207 12.06 -6.30 -1.55
C LYS A 207 10.54 -6.43 -1.42
N VAL A 208 10.09 -7.48 -0.74
CA VAL A 208 8.65 -7.72 -0.51
C VAL A 208 8.36 -8.12 0.92
N VAL A 209 7.14 -7.82 1.35
CA VAL A 209 6.53 -8.41 2.55
C VAL A 209 5.50 -9.44 2.11
N TYR A 210 5.66 -10.67 2.56
CA TYR A 210 4.77 -11.78 2.25
C TYR A 210 4.57 -12.67 3.48
N SER A 211 3.44 -13.38 3.55
CA SER A 211 3.21 -14.36 4.62
C SER A 211 3.38 -15.78 4.10
N GLN A 212 4.02 -16.62 4.91
CA GLN A 212 4.23 -18.05 4.66
C GLN A 212 3.00 -18.90 5.02
N GLU A 213 2.00 -18.33 5.68
CA GLU A 213 0.71 -18.97 5.95
C GLU A 213 0.02 -19.29 4.63
N GLU A 214 -0.48 -20.51 4.51
CA GLU A 214 -1.29 -20.92 3.36
C GLU A 214 -2.65 -20.20 3.41
N PRO A 215 -3.08 -19.55 2.32
CA PRO A 215 -4.38 -18.90 2.29
C PRO A 215 -5.52 -19.91 2.48
N MET A 216 -6.41 -19.63 3.42
CA MET A 216 -7.62 -20.41 3.64
C MET A 216 -8.61 -20.24 2.48
N LYS A 217 -9.54 -21.19 2.35
CA LYS A 217 -10.72 -21.00 1.50
C LYS A 217 -11.75 -20.17 2.26
N PRO A 218 -12.27 -19.08 1.68
CA PRO A 218 -13.40 -18.37 2.28
C PRO A 218 -14.58 -19.31 2.52
N LEU A 219 -15.29 -19.11 3.63
CA LEU A 219 -16.59 -19.76 3.85
C LEU A 219 -17.60 -19.11 2.89
N GLU A 220 -18.26 -19.91 2.06
CA GLU A 220 -19.32 -19.45 1.16
C GLU A 220 -20.67 -19.65 1.86
N ASP A 221 -21.40 -18.55 2.07
CA ASP A 221 -22.77 -18.54 2.60
C ASP A 221 -23.58 -17.50 1.80
N GLU A 222 -24.83 -17.82 1.45
CA GLU A 222 -25.71 -16.98 0.61
C GLU A 222 -25.92 -15.59 1.21
N GLY A 223 -25.85 -15.46 2.54
CA GLY A 223 -25.99 -14.20 3.28
C GLY A 223 -24.75 -13.29 3.31
N ASN A 224 -23.55 -13.82 3.00
CA ASN A 224 -22.28 -13.08 3.08
C ASN A 224 -21.71 -12.70 1.71
N SER A 225 -22.47 -12.90 0.63
CA SER A 225 -22.06 -12.58 -0.73
C SER A 225 -22.43 -11.14 -1.11
N CYS A 226 -21.45 -10.39 -1.64
CA CYS A 226 -21.69 -9.05 -2.19
C CYS A 226 -22.63 -9.06 -3.41
N HIS A 227 -22.92 -10.22 -4.01
CA HIS A 227 -23.81 -10.35 -5.17
C HIS A 227 -25.29 -10.30 -4.78
N SER A 228 -25.66 -10.93 -3.67
CA SER A 228 -27.05 -11.03 -3.21
C SER A 228 -27.40 -9.91 -2.23
N HIS A 229 -26.49 -9.50 -1.34
CA HIS A 229 -26.78 -8.56 -0.24
C HIS A 229 -25.72 -7.45 -0.13
N CYS A 230 -25.60 -6.60 -1.16
CA CYS A 230 -24.65 -5.49 -1.16
C CYS A 230 -25.04 -4.39 -0.17
N VAL A 231 -24.18 -4.14 0.82
CA VAL A 231 -24.34 -3.08 1.84
C VAL A 231 -23.47 -1.84 1.57
N CYS A 232 -22.67 -1.83 0.50
CA CYS A 232 -21.80 -0.70 0.19
C CYS A 232 -22.61 0.51 -0.31
N PRO A 233 -22.23 1.75 0.10
CA PRO A 233 -22.84 2.97 -0.42
C PRO A 233 -22.73 3.07 -1.95
N PRO A 234 -23.69 3.73 -2.63
CA PRO A 234 -23.65 3.91 -4.09
C PRO A 234 -22.41 4.64 -4.60
N THR A 235 -21.79 5.46 -3.77
CA THR A 235 -20.60 6.26 -4.11
C THR A 235 -19.30 5.46 -4.14
N THR A 236 -19.30 4.20 -3.67
CA THR A 236 -18.09 3.37 -3.61
C THR A 236 -17.98 2.49 -4.85
N SER A 237 -16.74 2.22 -5.28
CA SER A 237 -16.49 1.33 -6.41
C SER A 237 -17.02 -0.08 -6.09
N ARG A 238 -18.00 -0.57 -6.86
CA ARG A 238 -18.63 -1.89 -6.63
C ARG A 238 -17.84 -3.02 -7.28
N SER A 239 -16.51 -2.92 -7.32
CA SER A 239 -15.63 -3.91 -7.96
C SER A 239 -15.73 -5.32 -7.35
N CYS A 240 -16.27 -5.44 -6.14
CA CYS A 240 -16.53 -6.71 -5.48
C CYS A 240 -17.57 -7.60 -6.17
N SER A 241 -18.58 -7.03 -6.84
CA SER A 241 -19.59 -7.80 -7.59
C SER A 241 -19.07 -8.31 -8.94
N ALA A 242 -17.92 -7.83 -9.42
CA ALA A 242 -17.28 -8.38 -10.63
C ALA A 242 -16.36 -9.57 -10.32
N ARG A 243 -16.04 -9.81 -9.03
CA ARG A 243 -15.13 -10.87 -8.62
C ARG A 243 -15.87 -12.18 -8.36
N ARG A 244 -15.26 -13.29 -8.78
CA ARG A 244 -15.78 -14.65 -8.55
C ARG A 244 -15.82 -15.00 -7.06
N SER A 245 -14.86 -14.52 -6.27
CA SER A 245 -14.89 -14.57 -4.80
C SER A 245 -14.14 -13.37 -4.20
N VAL A 246 -14.68 -12.83 -3.12
CA VAL A 246 -14.05 -11.74 -2.36
C VAL A 246 -13.19 -12.39 -1.27
N PRO A 247 -11.87 -12.08 -1.19
CA PRO A 247 -11.05 -12.62 -0.11
C PRO A 247 -11.56 -12.19 1.27
N GLY A 248 -11.65 -13.14 2.19
CA GLY A 248 -11.85 -12.88 3.61
C GLY A 248 -10.65 -12.13 4.19
N SER A 249 -10.89 -11.34 5.23
CA SER A 249 -9.84 -10.57 5.88
C SER A 249 -10.21 -10.24 7.32
N VAL A 250 -9.20 -10.06 8.15
CA VAL A 250 -9.28 -9.72 9.57
C VAL A 250 -8.39 -8.51 9.86
N SER A 251 -8.64 -7.79 10.95
CA SER A 251 -7.99 -6.49 11.21
C SER A 251 -6.48 -6.58 11.43
N PHE A 252 -5.99 -7.65 12.04
CA PHE A 252 -4.61 -7.78 12.50
C PHE A 252 -3.62 -8.32 11.45
N VAL A 253 -4.09 -8.97 10.38
CA VAL A 253 -3.19 -9.53 9.35
C VAL A 253 -2.65 -8.45 8.39
N PRO A 254 -3.48 -7.71 7.63
CA PRO A 254 -2.98 -6.72 6.70
C PRO A 254 -2.36 -5.50 7.41
N SER A 255 -2.80 -5.18 8.63
CA SER A 255 -2.20 -4.12 9.44
C SER A 255 -0.76 -4.43 9.85
N VAL A 256 -0.49 -5.66 10.31
CA VAL A 256 0.88 -6.10 10.63
C VAL A 256 1.76 -6.10 9.38
N ALA A 257 1.26 -6.52 8.21
CA ALA A 257 2.00 -6.36 6.96
C ALA A 257 2.37 -4.89 6.69
N GLY A 258 1.43 -3.96 6.91
CA GLY A 258 1.68 -2.52 6.76
C GLY A 258 2.72 -1.98 7.74
N LEU A 259 2.67 -2.40 9.00
CA LEU A 259 3.64 -1.99 10.02
C LEU A 259 5.04 -2.57 9.76
N ILE A 260 5.15 -3.80 9.27
CA ILE A 260 6.43 -4.39 8.83
C ILE A 260 7.01 -3.57 7.67
N ILE A 261 6.19 -3.23 6.67
CA ILE A 261 6.62 -2.38 5.54
C ILE A 261 7.11 -1.02 6.04
N ALA A 262 6.37 -0.36 6.94
CA ALA A 262 6.78 0.92 7.50
C ALA A 262 8.14 0.83 8.21
N GLY A 263 8.37 -0.23 9.00
CA GLY A 263 9.65 -0.49 9.65
C GLY A 263 10.81 -0.69 8.65
N GLU A 264 10.59 -1.46 7.58
CA GLU A 264 11.59 -1.65 6.52
C GLU A 264 11.94 -0.36 5.78
N VAL A 265 10.93 0.47 5.49
CA VAL A 265 11.13 1.77 4.82
C VAL A 265 11.91 2.72 5.71
N VAL A 266 11.58 2.79 7.01
CA VAL A 266 12.35 3.59 7.98
C VAL A 266 13.81 3.15 7.98
N LYS A 267 14.06 1.84 8.14
CA LYS A 267 15.43 1.28 8.14
C LYS A 267 16.20 1.60 6.86
N ASP A 268 15.56 1.45 5.69
CA ASP A 268 16.19 1.72 4.41
C ASP A 268 16.49 3.21 4.16
N LEU A 269 15.66 4.12 4.70
CA LEU A 269 15.86 5.56 4.61
C LEU A 269 16.97 6.01 5.57
N THR A 270 16.96 5.51 6.80
CA THR A 270 17.94 5.88 7.84
C THR A 270 19.22 5.05 7.80
N GLN A 271 19.32 4.07 6.89
CA GLN A 271 20.45 3.15 6.76
C GLN A 271 20.73 2.36 8.06
N THR A 272 19.67 2.05 8.80
CA THR A 272 19.74 1.29 10.06
C THR A 272 19.47 -0.19 9.78
N THR A 273 20.20 -1.10 10.43
CA THR A 273 20.09 -2.56 10.21
C THR A 273 18.84 -3.14 10.88
#